data_AF-A0A6B1XF85-F1
#
_entry.id   AF-A0A6B1XF85-F1
#
_cell.length_a   1.000
_cell.length_b   1.000
_cell.length_c   1.000
_cell.angle_alpha   90.00
_cell.angle_beta   90.00
_cell.angle_gamma   90.00
#
_symmetry.space_group_name_H-M   'P 1'
#
loop_
_entity.id
_entity.type
_entity.pdbx_description
1 polymer ?
#
loop_
_entity_poly.entity_id
_entity_poly.type
_entity_poly.pdbx_seq_one_letter_code
_entity_poly.pdbx_strand_id
1 'polypeptide(L)'
;MEKYILTPKLRNSYDGSIKPRRDISDILTSKLLFQKINYPMYNSQLTEFPDINNKVIDAVEPNSVIYFQYPLYITSDFQIDLIRKAHMKQCAVIAIVHDINSLRGLDNTLEKDIELLNQFDVITLPSKLVREVLTNAGLKVPVVIQKDPFDFLTNTPINYPTFSHTVNYAGIFPLLRLDF
;
A
#
# COMPACT_ATOMS: atom_id res chain seq x y z
N MET A 1 18.33 13.39 4.14
CA MET A 1 17.14 12.97 3.39
C MET A 1 16.45 11.91 4.22
N GLU A 2 15.36 12.28 4.89
CA GLU A 2 14.62 11.36 5.76
C GLU A 2 13.73 10.44 4.93
N LYS A 3 13.36 9.30 5.51
CA LYS A 3 12.48 8.31 4.88
C LYS A 3 11.28 8.06 5.77
N TYR A 4 10.09 8.29 5.24
CA TYR A 4 8.84 8.09 5.93
C TYR A 4 8.06 6.93 5.32
N ILE A 5 7.29 6.20 6.13
CA ILE A 5 6.35 5.17 5.66
C ILE A 5 4.97 5.46 6.20
N LEU A 6 3.98 5.58 5.31
CA LEU A 6 2.58 5.65 5.71
C LEU A 6 2.13 4.28 6.20
N THR A 7 1.60 4.21 7.42
CA THR A 7 1.09 2.99 8.04
C THR A 7 -0.36 3.18 8.48
N PRO A 8 -1.23 2.16 8.37
CA PRO A 8 -2.59 2.27 8.90
C PRO A 8 -2.55 2.53 10.41
N LYS A 9 -3.41 3.43 10.89
CA LYS A 9 -3.61 3.64 12.34
C LYS A 9 -3.99 2.31 13.00
N LEU A 10 -3.33 1.98 14.11
CA LEU A 10 -3.51 0.72 14.84
C LEU A 10 -4.99 0.41 15.07
N ARG A 11 -5.47 -0.64 14.41
CA ARG A 11 -6.70 -1.35 14.73
C ARG A 11 -6.35 -2.82 14.77
N ASN A 12 -6.69 -3.51 15.87
CA ASN A 12 -6.76 -4.96 15.82
C ASN A 12 -7.83 -5.31 14.79
N SER A 13 -7.42 -6.02 13.74
CA SER A 13 -8.27 -6.33 12.61
C SER A 13 -7.88 -7.68 12.03
N TYR A 14 -8.88 -8.42 11.58
CA TYR A 14 -8.73 -9.67 10.83
C TYR A 14 -8.68 -9.41 9.31
N ASP A 15 -8.59 -8.14 8.90
CA ASP A 15 -8.43 -7.74 7.50
C ASP A 15 -7.03 -8.11 7.00
N GLY A 16 -6.98 -9.02 6.02
CA GLY A 16 -5.75 -9.52 5.40
C GLY A 16 -4.91 -8.44 4.71
N SER A 17 -5.47 -7.26 4.45
CA SER A 17 -4.74 -6.13 3.87
C SER A 17 -3.89 -5.37 4.90
N ILE A 18 -4.19 -5.49 6.21
CA ILE A 18 -3.52 -4.71 7.26
C ILE A 18 -2.17 -5.31 7.64
N LYS A 19 -2.08 -6.65 7.78
CA LYS A 19 -0.85 -7.30 8.23
C LYS A 19 0.35 -7.03 7.31
N PRO A 20 0.25 -7.19 5.97
CA PRO A 20 1.37 -6.88 5.08
C PRO A 20 1.86 -5.43 5.23
N ARG A 21 0.93 -4.47 5.35
CA ARG A 21 1.26 -3.05 5.52
C ARG A 21 2.00 -2.76 6.82
N ARG A 22 1.61 -3.45 7.89
CA ARG A 22 2.27 -3.35 9.19
C ARG A 22 3.65 -3.99 9.16
N ASP A 23 3.75 -5.21 8.66
CA ASP A 23 5.01 -5.94 8.59
C ASP A 23 6.05 -5.18 7.77
N ILE A 24 5.67 -4.61 6.62
CA ILE A 24 6.54 -3.70 5.84
C ILE A 24 6.97 -2.52 6.69
N SER A 25 6.03 -1.82 7.34
CA SER A 25 6.36 -0.66 8.17
C SER A 25 7.30 -1.03 9.33
N ASP A 26 7.09 -2.18 9.97
CA ASP A 26 7.90 -2.70 11.07
C ASP A 26 9.30 -3.06 10.59
N ILE A 27 9.45 -3.73 9.44
CA ILE A 27 10.74 -4.04 8.82
C ILE A 27 11.50 -2.74 8.49
N LEU A 28 10.85 -1.81 7.78
CA LEU A 28 11.49 -0.58 7.33
C LEU A 28 11.92 0.30 8.52
N THR A 29 11.10 0.39 9.56
CA THR A 29 11.44 1.19 10.75
C THR A 29 12.51 0.54 11.62
N SER A 30 12.43 -0.76 11.86
CA SER A 30 13.40 -1.47 12.71
C SER A 30 14.76 -1.70 12.04
N LYS A 31 14.80 -1.88 10.72
CA LYS A 31 16.04 -2.26 10.00
C LYS A 31 16.63 -1.14 9.13
N LEU A 32 15.83 -0.20 8.65
CA LEU A 32 16.26 0.77 7.62
C LEU A 32 16.09 2.23 8.02
N LEU A 33 15.86 2.50 9.31
CA LEU A 33 15.75 3.84 9.91
C LEU A 33 14.64 4.70 9.29
N PHE A 34 13.53 4.08 8.89
CA PHE A 34 12.35 4.82 8.46
C PHE A 34 11.62 5.41 9.67
N GLN A 35 10.92 6.51 9.45
CA GLN A 35 9.97 7.09 10.39
C GLN A 35 8.54 6.70 10.01
N LYS A 36 7.74 6.25 10.98
CA LYS A 36 6.32 5.89 10.74
C LYS A 36 5.43 7.11 10.80
N ILE A 37 4.52 7.22 9.85
CA ILE A 37 3.41 8.17 9.89
C ILE A 37 2.11 7.37 9.92
N ASN A 38 1.37 7.48 11.01
CA ASN A 38 0.03 6.89 11.10
C ASN A 38 -0.92 7.67 10.19
N TYR A 39 -1.56 6.97 9.26
CA TYR A 39 -2.53 7.53 8.34
C TYR A 39 -3.89 6.84 8.50
N PRO A 40 -5.03 7.54 8.44
CA PRO A 40 -6.35 6.95 8.62
C PRO A 40 -6.84 6.23 7.35
N MET A 41 -6.11 5.19 6.96
CA MET A 41 -6.48 4.29 5.87
C MET A 41 -7.83 3.60 6.14
N TYR A 42 -8.49 3.11 5.09
CA TYR A 42 -9.75 2.34 5.15
C TYR A 42 -10.97 3.12 5.68
N ASN A 43 -10.95 4.44 5.59
CA ASN A 43 -12.07 5.27 6.01
C ASN A 43 -12.61 6.08 4.82
N SER A 44 -13.51 5.45 4.05
CA SER A 44 -14.13 6.04 2.86
C SER A 44 -15.14 7.15 3.17
N GLN A 45 -15.59 7.26 4.43
CA GLN A 45 -16.61 8.22 4.90
C GLN A 45 -16.02 9.45 5.59
N LEU A 46 -14.71 9.53 5.59
CA LEU A 46 -13.98 10.59 6.24
C LEU A 46 -14.31 11.88 5.44
N THR A 47 -14.27 13.08 6.04
CA THR A 47 -14.69 14.35 5.37
C THR A 47 -13.76 15.55 5.68
N GLU A 48 -12.97 15.49 6.76
CA GLU A 48 -12.09 16.58 7.25
C GLU A 48 -10.62 16.50 6.76
N PHE A 49 -10.38 15.92 5.58
CA PHE A 49 -9.04 15.48 5.17
C PHE A 49 -8.01 16.53 4.75
N PRO A 50 -8.38 17.74 4.29
CA PRO A 50 -7.36 18.76 4.04
C PRO A 50 -6.48 18.98 5.27
N ASP A 51 -7.07 18.98 6.48
CA ASP A 51 -6.37 19.14 7.75
C ASP A 51 -5.51 17.93 8.12
N ILE A 52 -5.97 16.71 7.80
CA ILE A 52 -5.20 15.48 8.05
C ILE A 52 -3.95 15.48 7.17
N ASN A 53 -4.11 15.76 5.87
CA ASN A 53 -2.98 15.86 4.95
C ASN A 53 -2.02 16.99 5.35
N ASN A 54 -2.55 18.15 5.80
CA ASN A 54 -1.71 19.23 6.32
C ASN A 54 -0.87 18.76 7.51
N LYS A 55 -1.50 18.16 8.54
CA LYS A 55 -0.80 17.64 9.72
C LYS A 55 0.26 16.60 9.39
N VAL A 56 -0.04 15.69 8.45
CA VAL A 56 0.92 14.68 7.97
C VAL A 56 2.11 15.36 7.32
N ILE A 57 1.86 16.31 6.42
CA ILE A 57 2.92 16.98 5.67
C ILE A 57 3.73 17.91 6.58
N ASP A 58 3.11 18.58 7.56
CA ASP A 58 3.80 19.42 8.54
C ASP A 58 4.86 18.64 9.33
N ALA A 59 4.59 17.35 9.62
CA ALA A 59 5.53 16.45 10.29
C ALA A 59 6.63 15.85 9.39
N VAL A 60 6.58 16.09 8.07
CA VAL A 60 7.60 15.62 7.11
C VAL A 60 8.62 16.72 6.84
N GLU A 61 9.91 16.38 6.98
CA GLU A 61 11.00 17.27 6.63
C GLU A 61 11.09 17.49 5.11
N PRO A 62 11.34 18.71 4.63
CA PRO A 62 11.55 18.98 3.20
C PRO A 62 12.65 18.12 2.57
N ASN A 63 12.58 17.90 1.25
CA ASN A 63 13.58 17.09 0.51
C ASN A 63 13.75 15.65 1.05
N SER A 64 12.66 15.06 1.53
CA SER A 64 12.59 13.69 2.04
C SER A 64 11.89 12.73 1.09
N VAL A 65 11.79 11.45 1.45
CA VAL A 65 11.05 10.45 0.67
C VAL A 65 9.92 9.88 1.50
N ILE A 66 8.70 9.88 0.96
CA ILE A 66 7.53 9.26 1.56
C ILE A 66 7.21 7.97 0.80
N TYR A 67 7.22 6.85 1.51
CA TYR A 67 6.75 5.58 1.02
C TYR A 67 5.26 5.44 1.34
N PHE A 68 4.48 5.21 0.29
CA PHE A 68 3.03 5.25 0.29
C PHE A 68 2.50 3.85 0.04
N GLN A 69 1.78 3.27 1.00
CA GLN A 69 1.26 1.91 0.85
C GLN A 69 -0.08 1.90 0.12
N TYR A 70 -0.03 1.74 -1.20
CA TYR A 70 -1.17 1.86 -2.10
C TYR A 70 -2.05 0.60 -2.14
N PRO A 71 -3.39 0.73 -2.23
CA PRO A 71 -4.16 1.95 -2.02
C PRO A 71 -4.33 2.22 -0.51
N LEU A 72 -4.67 3.47 -0.16
CA LEU A 72 -5.05 3.81 1.23
C LEU A 72 -6.51 3.44 1.56
N TYR A 73 -7.29 2.99 0.58
CA TYR A 73 -8.73 2.70 0.72
C TYR A 73 -9.53 3.92 1.24
N ILE A 74 -9.23 5.08 0.68
CA ILE A 74 -9.95 6.35 0.81
C ILE A 74 -10.18 6.91 -0.61
N THR A 75 -10.87 8.03 -0.77
CA THR A 75 -11.08 8.61 -2.11
C THR A 75 -9.76 9.00 -2.77
N SER A 76 -9.72 8.96 -4.11
CA SER A 76 -8.51 9.32 -4.86
C SER A 76 -8.08 10.76 -4.63
N ASP A 77 -9.02 11.71 -4.58
CA ASP A 77 -8.74 13.13 -4.39
C ASP A 77 -7.90 13.42 -3.14
N PHE A 78 -8.13 12.70 -2.04
CA PHE A 78 -7.34 12.87 -0.83
C PHE A 78 -5.93 12.31 -0.95
N GLN A 79 -5.76 11.23 -1.72
CA GLN A 79 -4.46 10.65 -2.00
C GLN A 79 -3.66 11.58 -2.93
N ILE A 80 -4.31 12.13 -3.96
CA ILE A 80 -3.72 13.12 -4.89
C ILE A 80 -3.30 14.38 -4.13
N ASP A 81 -4.14 14.92 -3.24
CA ASP A 81 -3.79 16.11 -2.44
C ASP A 81 -2.57 15.86 -1.54
N LEU A 82 -2.47 14.67 -0.91
CA LEU A 82 -1.33 14.33 -0.07
C LEU A 82 -0.03 14.31 -0.89
N ILE A 83 -0.06 13.68 -2.07
CA ILE A 83 1.09 13.59 -2.97
C ILE A 83 1.50 14.98 -3.46
N ARG A 84 0.53 15.80 -3.90
CA ARG A 84 0.76 17.19 -4.32
C ARG A 84 1.43 18.02 -3.22
N LYS A 85 0.95 17.92 -1.97
CA LYS A 85 1.54 18.64 -0.83
C LYS A 85 2.95 18.14 -0.50
N ALA A 86 3.23 16.85 -0.64
CA ALA A 86 4.58 16.31 -0.49
C ALA A 86 5.53 16.89 -1.55
N HIS A 87 5.09 16.95 -2.82
CA HIS A 87 5.86 17.57 -3.90
C HIS A 87 6.12 19.06 -3.66
N MET A 88 5.16 19.80 -3.08
CA MET A 88 5.38 21.20 -2.67
C MET A 88 6.49 21.35 -1.61
N LYS A 89 6.70 20.33 -0.77
CA LYS A 89 7.84 20.23 0.17
C LYS A 89 9.11 19.62 -0.47
N GLN A 90 9.14 19.52 -1.80
CA GLN A 90 10.24 18.90 -2.56
C GLN A 90 10.51 17.44 -2.15
N CYS A 91 9.51 16.77 -1.58
CA CYS A 91 9.62 15.36 -1.21
C CYS A 91 9.27 14.48 -2.40
N ALA A 92 9.97 13.35 -2.55
CA ALA A 92 9.56 12.29 -3.48
C ALA A 92 8.55 11.35 -2.81
N VAL A 93 7.58 10.85 -3.58
CA VAL A 93 6.57 9.90 -3.11
C VAL A 93 6.66 8.61 -3.91
N ILE A 94 6.97 7.51 -3.21
CA ILE A 94 7.13 6.18 -3.80
C ILE A 94 5.95 5.30 -3.38
N ALA A 95 5.19 4.77 -4.34
CA ALA A 95 4.11 3.84 -4.03
C ALA A 95 4.62 2.41 -3.86
N ILE A 96 4.29 1.79 -2.73
CA ILE A 96 4.33 0.33 -2.56
C ILE A 96 2.92 -0.18 -2.88
N VAL A 97 2.72 -0.69 -4.10
CA VAL A 97 1.41 -1.22 -4.53
C VAL A 97 1.19 -2.58 -3.89
N HIS A 98 0.13 -2.68 -3.08
CA HIS A 98 -0.40 -3.93 -2.53
C HIS A 98 -1.46 -4.53 -3.45
N ASP A 99 -2.35 -3.66 -3.95
CA ASP A 99 -3.53 -4.04 -4.71
C ASP A 99 -3.77 -3.02 -5.83
N ILE A 100 -4.43 -3.46 -6.91
CA ILE A 100 -4.99 -2.59 -7.95
C ILE A 100 -6.50 -2.84 -7.99
N ASN A 101 -7.32 -1.83 -7.70
CA ASN A 101 -8.75 -2.04 -7.43
C ASN A 101 -9.51 -2.51 -8.68
N SER A 102 -9.23 -1.92 -9.84
CA SER A 102 -9.83 -2.33 -11.11
C SER A 102 -9.50 -3.77 -11.49
N LEU A 103 -8.25 -4.23 -11.28
CA LEU A 103 -7.85 -5.62 -11.55
C LEU A 103 -8.46 -6.63 -10.57
N ARG A 104 -9.01 -6.16 -9.45
CA ARG A 104 -9.79 -6.98 -8.49
C ARG A 104 -11.29 -6.97 -8.80
N GLY A 105 -11.73 -6.26 -9.84
CA GLY A 105 -13.14 -6.08 -10.18
C GLY A 105 -13.89 -5.13 -9.25
N LEU A 106 -13.18 -4.26 -8.51
CA LEU A 106 -13.80 -3.24 -7.65
C LEU A 106 -14.14 -1.95 -8.42
N ASP A 107 -13.48 -1.74 -9.56
CA ASP A 107 -13.76 -0.67 -10.52
C ASP A 107 -13.85 -1.27 -11.93
N ASN A 108 -14.72 -0.71 -12.77
CA ASN A 108 -14.96 -1.21 -14.12
C ASN A 108 -13.86 -0.83 -15.12
N THR A 109 -13.06 0.19 -14.81
CA THR A 109 -12.01 0.74 -15.69
C THR A 109 -10.72 0.94 -14.91
N LEU A 110 -9.59 0.90 -15.62
CA LEU A 110 -8.26 1.20 -15.06
C LEU A 110 -8.05 2.71 -14.83
N GLU A 111 -8.94 3.57 -15.31
CA GLU A 111 -8.72 5.03 -15.39
C GLU A 111 -8.39 5.65 -14.03
N LYS A 112 -9.17 5.33 -12.99
CA LYS A 112 -8.94 5.86 -11.63
C LYS A 112 -7.61 5.39 -11.03
N ASP A 113 -7.28 4.11 -11.22
CA ASP A 113 -6.00 3.57 -10.76
C ASP A 113 -4.85 4.27 -11.51
N ILE A 114 -4.95 4.44 -12.83
CA ILE A 114 -3.92 5.08 -13.67
C ILE A 114 -3.75 6.56 -13.33
N GLU A 115 -4.84 7.29 -13.13
CA GLU A 115 -4.82 8.71 -12.73
C GLU A 115 -4.04 8.91 -11.43
N LEU A 116 -4.35 8.10 -10.42
CA LEU A 116 -3.70 8.17 -9.12
C LEU A 116 -2.26 7.63 -9.16
N LEU A 117 -2.00 6.50 -9.82
CA LEU A 117 -0.67 5.92 -9.93
C LEU A 117 0.32 6.84 -10.66
N ASN A 118 -0.15 7.62 -11.63
CA ASN A 118 0.67 8.59 -12.35
C ASN A 118 1.03 9.83 -11.52
N GLN A 119 0.49 9.99 -10.31
CA GLN A 119 0.91 11.07 -9.40
C GLN A 119 2.21 10.72 -8.65
N PHE A 120 2.61 9.45 -8.57
CA PHE A 120 3.81 9.05 -7.83
C PHE A 120 5.10 9.26 -8.64
N ASP A 121 6.23 9.43 -7.95
CA ASP A 121 7.53 9.55 -8.60
C ASP A 121 8.06 8.18 -9.06
N VAL A 122 7.78 7.13 -8.28
CA VAL A 122 8.11 5.73 -8.57
C VAL A 122 7.04 4.84 -7.97
N ILE A 123 6.70 3.74 -8.63
CA ILE A 123 5.84 2.70 -8.05
C ILE A 123 6.53 1.34 -8.02
N THR A 124 6.20 0.52 -7.03
CA THR A 124 6.55 -0.90 -7.03
C THR A 124 5.33 -1.72 -7.46
N LEU A 125 5.47 -2.74 -8.30
CA LEU A 125 4.39 -3.64 -8.69
C LEU A 125 4.73 -5.10 -8.38
N PRO A 126 3.72 -5.95 -8.09
CA PRO A 126 3.94 -7.35 -7.73
C PRO A 126 4.40 -8.22 -8.91
N SER A 127 4.17 -7.80 -10.16
CA SER A 127 4.57 -8.61 -11.32
C SER A 127 4.78 -7.78 -12.59
N LYS A 128 5.55 -8.36 -13.53
CA LYS A 128 5.76 -7.79 -14.87
C LYS A 128 4.47 -7.73 -15.68
N LEU A 129 3.58 -8.72 -15.53
CA LEU A 129 2.30 -8.74 -16.23
C LEU A 129 1.41 -7.55 -15.82
N VAL A 130 1.33 -7.24 -14.52
CA VAL A 130 0.59 -6.06 -14.04
C VAL A 130 1.21 -4.78 -14.61
N ARG A 131 2.54 -4.69 -14.69
CA ARG A 131 3.21 -3.56 -15.34
C ARG A 131 2.77 -3.40 -16.80
N GLU A 132 2.77 -4.47 -17.59
CA GLU A 132 2.37 -4.42 -19.00
C GLU A 132 0.92 -3.95 -19.16
N VAL A 133 0.00 -4.51 -18.37
CA VAL A 133 -1.42 -4.11 -18.36
C VAL A 133 -1.56 -2.62 -18.05
N LEU A 134 -0.89 -2.13 -17.00
CA LEU A 134 -0.99 -0.73 -16.59
C LEU A 134 -0.30 0.22 -17.58
N THR A 135 0.86 -0.15 -18.15
CA THR A 135 1.54 0.65 -19.18
C THR A 135 0.69 0.77 -20.43
N ASN A 136 0.04 -0.31 -20.88
CA ASN A 136 -0.89 -0.27 -22.01
C ASN A 136 -2.13 0.61 -21.73
N ALA A 137 -2.51 0.75 -20.47
CA ALA A 137 -3.58 1.64 -20.02
C ALA A 137 -3.14 3.08 -19.73
N GLY A 138 -1.86 3.43 -19.95
CA GLY A 138 -1.36 4.80 -19.83
C GLY A 138 -0.55 5.11 -18.56
N LEU A 139 -0.02 4.10 -17.87
CA LEU A 139 0.95 4.30 -16.80
C LEU A 139 2.27 4.83 -17.37
N LYS A 140 2.76 5.96 -16.84
CA LYS A 140 3.94 6.69 -17.32
C LYS A 140 5.11 6.70 -16.35
N VAL A 141 4.84 6.38 -15.08
CA VAL A 141 5.81 6.49 -14.00
C VAL A 141 6.80 5.30 -13.99
N PRO A 142 8.04 5.49 -13.53
CA PRO A 142 8.99 4.40 -13.34
C PRO A 142 8.45 3.28 -12.44
N VAL A 143 8.72 2.04 -12.84
CA VAL A 143 8.23 0.83 -12.14
C VAL A 143 9.38 -0.04 -11.67
N VAL A 144 9.34 -0.42 -10.39
CA VAL A 144 10.17 -1.49 -9.79
C VAL A 144 9.31 -2.73 -9.58
N ILE A 145 9.79 -3.90 -10.01
CA ILE A 145 9.07 -5.16 -9.76
C ILE A 145 9.49 -5.72 -8.40
N GLN A 146 8.50 -6.01 -7.55
CA GLN A 146 8.68 -6.71 -6.28
C GLN A 146 9.15 -8.15 -6.61
N LYS A 147 10.22 -8.61 -5.97
CA LYS A 147 10.85 -9.90 -6.32
C LYS A 147 10.15 -11.10 -5.70
N ASP A 148 9.62 -10.91 -4.50
CA ASP A 148 9.10 -11.98 -3.64
C ASP A 148 7.78 -11.53 -2.98
N PRO A 149 6.95 -12.48 -2.50
CA PRO A 149 5.80 -12.16 -1.66
C PRO A 149 6.20 -11.34 -0.43
N PHE A 150 5.22 -10.66 0.18
CA PHE A 150 5.47 -9.93 1.42
C PHE A 150 5.94 -10.89 2.53
N ASP A 151 6.97 -10.45 3.26
CA ASP A 151 7.43 -11.13 4.46
C ASP A 151 6.29 -11.23 5.49
N PHE A 152 6.36 -12.26 6.32
CA PHE A 152 5.43 -12.50 7.42
C PHE A 152 6.17 -12.42 8.75
N LEU A 153 6.12 -11.26 9.41
CA LEU A 153 6.71 -11.11 10.73
C LEU A 153 5.88 -11.90 11.75
N THR A 154 6.54 -12.79 12.48
CA THR A 154 5.93 -13.57 13.55
C THR A 154 6.94 -13.93 14.63
N ASN A 155 6.45 -14.03 15.86
CA ASN A 155 7.18 -14.59 17.00
C ASN A 155 6.75 -16.03 17.28
N THR A 156 5.90 -16.62 16.44
CA THR A 156 5.47 -18.02 16.58
C THR A 156 6.70 -18.93 16.45
N PRO A 157 6.91 -19.86 17.39
CA PRO A 157 8.01 -20.81 17.30
C PRO A 157 7.87 -21.67 16.05
N ILE A 158 9.01 -22.04 15.47
CA ILE A 158 9.05 -22.98 14.35
C ILE A 158 8.77 -24.38 14.92
N ASN A 159 7.61 -24.93 14.57
CA ASN A 159 7.30 -26.34 14.80
C ASN A 159 7.79 -27.15 13.59
N TYR A 160 8.50 -28.24 13.83
CA TYR A 160 8.90 -29.12 12.74
C TYR A 160 7.67 -29.83 12.15
N PRO A 161 7.48 -29.77 10.83
CA PRO A 161 6.29 -30.31 10.20
C PRO A 161 6.28 -31.84 10.29
N THR A 162 5.14 -32.40 10.68
CA THR A 162 4.85 -33.84 10.51
C THR A 162 3.88 -34.01 9.36
N PHE A 163 4.01 -35.11 8.62
CA PHE A 163 3.07 -35.43 7.55
C PHE A 163 1.63 -35.53 8.08
N SER A 164 0.69 -34.98 7.31
CA SER A 164 -0.74 -34.99 7.63
C SER A 164 -1.56 -35.06 6.33
N HIS A 165 -2.76 -35.64 6.41
CA HIS A 165 -3.77 -35.59 5.34
C HIS A 165 -4.70 -34.38 5.48
N THR A 166 -4.36 -33.43 6.34
CA THR A 166 -5.11 -32.18 6.54
C THR A 166 -4.53 -31.06 5.68
N VAL A 167 -5.39 -30.38 4.92
CA VAL A 167 -5.05 -29.13 4.22
C VAL A 167 -5.50 -27.95 5.08
N ASN A 168 -4.56 -27.06 5.40
CA ASN A 168 -4.85 -25.83 6.13
C ASN A 168 -5.14 -24.70 5.14
N TYR A 169 -6.32 -24.09 5.24
CA TYR A 169 -6.70 -22.91 4.48
C TYR A 169 -7.09 -21.78 5.44
N ALA A 170 -6.25 -20.75 5.52
CA ALA A 170 -6.45 -19.59 6.39
C ALA A 170 -7.13 -18.42 5.65
N GLY A 171 -8.13 -18.72 4.83
CA GLY A 171 -8.93 -17.73 4.11
C GLY A 171 -10.39 -17.73 4.56
N ILE A 172 -11.13 -16.68 4.19
CA ILE A 172 -12.56 -16.56 4.50
C ILE A 172 -13.37 -17.08 3.31
N PHE A 173 -14.24 -18.07 3.54
CA PHE A 173 -15.01 -18.77 2.50
C PHE A 173 -15.83 -17.89 1.52
N PRO A 174 -16.43 -16.74 1.90
CA PRO A 174 -17.22 -15.92 0.96
C PRO A 174 -16.43 -15.32 -0.21
N LEU A 175 -15.09 -15.34 -0.17
CA LEU A 175 -14.21 -14.89 -1.26
C LEU A 175 -13.95 -15.98 -2.30
N LEU A 176 -14.31 -17.24 -2.02
CA LEU A 176 -14.30 -18.33 -2.98
C LEU A 176 -15.61 -18.29 -3.78
N ARG A 177 -15.66 -17.50 -4.85
CA ARG A 177 -16.63 -17.78 -5.92
C ARG A 177 -16.16 -19.04 -6.63
N LEU A 178 -16.63 -20.18 -6.13
CA LEU A 178 -16.55 -21.44 -6.85
C LEU A 178 -17.71 -21.44 -7.84
N ASP A 179 -17.45 -20.91 -9.02
CA ASP A 179 -18.30 -21.17 -10.18
C ASP A 179 -18.00 -22.62 -10.60
N PHE A 180 -18.76 -23.57 -10.03
CA PHE A 180 -18.83 -24.96 -10.51
C PHE A 180 -19.92 -25.08 -11.58
#